data_AF-A0A1I1D4Q6-F1
#
_entry.id   AF-A0A1I1D4Q6-F1
#
_cell.length_a   1.000
_cell.length_b   1.000
_cell.length_c   1.000
_cell.angle_alpha   90.00
_cell.angle_beta   90.00
_cell.angle_gamma   90.00
#
_symmetry.space_group_name_H-M   'P 1'
#
loop_
_entity.id
_entity.type
_entity.pdbx_description
1 polymer ?
#
loop_
_entity_poly.entity_id
_entity_poly.type
_entity_poly.pdbx_seq_one_letter_code
_entity_poly.pdbx_strand_id
1 'polypeptide(L)'
;MISLLSMAVNAIVSFFLYIVKAFFSMLSWFIKSFLNILKLLFCILPVTSIIFALLMLFSLYQTFAGTPDMNELKDVSFWLGNNQNTQSALFKGLQDWWIQNIYSYHGSIAFILLLFLTIIMFVPVAAVFLSIGVFISFSSILFYSVIIDVCLYLLIALFKKSLIAQVFDRYYRVFPNRGKEHYEKSYEKWLRNHHEEFERDNKVAHRSDDDPYYEEDDDESDYEYEDYENEDTFEYTEDEDSVDYEDWNDDEDDDDLECYEEDDDDEFYYEDSDDEYDDTSIPVKSSSSFDFFAGCNSRESIDKKYKSLVKLYHPDNMDGDTAALQEINVQYDQAKRRFA
;
A
#
# COMPACT_ATOMS: atom_id res chain seq x y z
N MET A 1 26.27 8.76 -44.61
CA MET A 1 27.21 8.71 -43.47
C MET A 1 26.71 9.49 -42.26
N ILE A 2 26.25 10.75 -42.42
CA ILE A 2 25.72 11.58 -41.32
C ILE A 2 24.50 10.93 -40.61
N SER A 3 23.61 10.26 -41.35
CA SER A 3 22.45 9.55 -40.78
C SER A 3 22.83 8.34 -39.92
N LEU A 4 23.84 7.55 -40.30
CA LEU A 4 24.31 6.40 -39.50
C LEU A 4 25.02 6.86 -38.22
N LEU A 5 25.82 7.94 -38.29
CA LEU A 5 26.46 8.53 -37.12
C LEU A 5 25.40 9.05 -36.13
N SER A 6 24.38 9.78 -36.63
CA SER A 6 23.31 10.28 -35.79
C SER A 6 22.49 9.17 -35.14
N MET A 7 22.24 8.07 -35.87
CA MET A 7 21.54 6.90 -35.33
C MET A 7 22.36 6.22 -34.23
N ALA A 8 23.66 6.05 -34.45
CA ALA A 8 24.57 5.45 -33.47
C ALA A 8 24.71 6.30 -32.20
N VAL A 9 24.84 7.62 -32.35
CA VAL A 9 24.89 8.55 -31.20
C VAL A 9 23.58 8.51 -30.42
N ASN A 10 22.43 8.53 -31.10
CA ASN A 10 21.14 8.46 -30.42
C ASN A 10 20.97 7.14 -29.65
N ALA A 11 21.37 6.01 -30.24
CA ALA A 11 21.33 4.72 -29.56
C ALA A 11 22.21 4.68 -28.30
N ILE A 12 23.42 5.24 -28.36
CA ILE A 12 24.33 5.32 -27.20
C ILE A 12 23.73 6.22 -26.11
N VAL A 13 23.15 7.37 -26.48
CA VAL A 13 22.51 8.29 -25.53
C VAL A 13 21.29 7.63 -24.88
N SER A 14 20.41 6.99 -25.66
CA SER A 14 19.25 6.26 -25.12
C SER A 14 19.67 5.12 -24.19
N PHE A 15 20.69 4.36 -24.55
CA PHE A 15 21.24 3.30 -23.70
C PHE A 15 21.78 3.86 -22.38
N PHE A 16 22.54 4.97 -22.44
CA PHE A 16 23.03 5.63 -21.24
C PHE A 16 21.89 6.15 -20.35
N LEU A 17 20.84 6.76 -20.94
CA LEU A 17 19.67 7.23 -20.20
C LEU A 17 18.92 6.08 -19.53
N TYR A 18 18.80 4.92 -20.18
CA TYR A 18 18.20 3.73 -19.59
C TYR A 18 18.97 3.26 -18.35
N ILE A 19 20.30 3.19 -18.43
CA ILE A 19 21.16 2.85 -17.28
C ILE A 19 20.95 3.84 -16.12
N VAL A 20 20.92 5.14 -16.42
CA VAL A 20 20.72 6.18 -15.41
C VAL A 20 19.33 6.05 -14.76
N LYS A 21 18.28 5.79 -15.56
CA LYS A 21 16.91 5.57 -15.04
C LYS A 21 16.85 4.33 -14.13
N ALA A 22 17.40 3.21 -14.58
CA ALA A 22 17.46 1.97 -13.80
C ALA A 22 18.21 2.19 -12.48
N PHE A 23 19.28 2.98 -12.49
CA PHE A 23 19.99 3.32 -11.27
C PHE A 23 19.15 4.19 -10.30
N PHE A 24 18.49 5.25 -10.77
CA PHE A 24 17.63 6.04 -9.90
C PHE A 24 16.50 5.22 -9.31
N SER A 25 15.96 4.26 -10.07
CA SER A 25 15.01 3.26 -9.57
C SER A 25 15.63 2.43 -8.45
N MET A 26 16.80 1.84 -8.68
CA MET A 26 17.53 1.05 -7.69
C MET A 26 17.89 1.85 -6.42
N LEU A 27 18.30 3.12 -6.57
CA LEU A 27 18.62 3.99 -5.44
C LEU A 27 17.37 4.36 -4.64
N SER A 28 16.27 4.67 -5.32
CA SER A 28 14.97 4.91 -4.68
C SER A 28 14.50 3.67 -3.91
N TRP A 29 14.60 2.49 -4.55
CA TRP A 29 14.32 1.21 -3.91
C TRP A 29 15.20 0.97 -2.69
N PHE A 30 16.51 1.22 -2.78
CA PHE A 30 17.44 1.08 -1.65
C PHE A 30 17.05 2.01 -0.49
N ILE A 31 16.77 3.28 -0.76
CA ILE A 31 16.38 4.25 0.29
C ILE A 31 15.06 3.80 0.94
N LYS A 32 14.08 3.37 0.14
CA LYS A 32 12.81 2.84 0.63
C LYS A 32 13.02 1.60 1.50
N SER A 33 13.85 0.66 1.05
CA SER A 33 14.21 -0.56 1.78
C SER A 33 14.93 -0.23 3.10
N PHE A 34 15.91 0.67 3.07
CA PHE A 34 16.64 1.14 4.24
C PHE A 34 15.70 1.77 5.29
N LEU A 35 14.81 2.65 4.85
CA LEU A 35 13.80 3.25 5.73
C LEU A 35 12.81 2.21 6.27
N ASN A 36 12.43 1.21 5.47
CA ASN A 36 11.57 0.11 5.91
C ASN A 36 12.27 -0.72 7.00
N ILE A 37 13.56 -1.01 6.87
CA ILE A 37 14.35 -1.68 7.92
C ILE A 37 14.37 -0.83 9.20
N LEU A 38 14.55 0.49 9.10
CA LEU A 38 14.47 1.37 10.28
C LEU A 38 13.08 1.38 10.91
N LYS A 39 12.01 1.36 10.10
CA LYS A 39 10.63 1.24 10.60
C LYS A 39 10.40 -0.10 11.29
N LEU A 40 10.92 -1.20 10.75
CA LEU A 40 10.87 -2.52 11.39
C LEU A 40 11.63 -2.52 12.72
N LEU A 41 12.83 -1.93 12.75
CA LEU A 41 13.59 -1.75 13.98
C LEU A 41 12.80 -0.95 15.01
N PHE A 42 12.10 0.11 14.59
CA PHE A 42 11.22 0.89 15.47
C PHE A 42 10.02 0.09 15.99
N CYS A 43 9.47 -0.82 15.19
CA CYS A 43 8.38 -1.70 15.64
C CYS A 43 8.86 -2.66 16.74
N ILE A 44 10.04 -3.25 16.58
CA ILE A 44 10.58 -4.25 17.52
C ILE A 44 11.20 -3.56 18.75
N LEU A 45 12.00 -2.51 18.56
CA LEU A 45 12.78 -1.83 19.59
C LEU A 45 12.66 -0.30 19.42
N PRO A 46 11.58 0.34 19.89
CA PRO A 46 11.31 1.74 19.59
C PRO A 46 12.37 2.70 20.17
N VAL A 47 12.81 2.48 21.42
CA VAL A 47 13.77 3.37 22.08
C VAL A 47 15.13 3.23 21.41
N THR A 48 15.55 1.99 21.16
CA THR A 48 16.79 1.68 20.43
C THR A 48 16.77 2.26 19.03
N SER A 49 15.65 2.16 18.29
CA SER A 49 15.55 2.71 16.94
C SER A 49 15.66 4.25 16.92
N ILE A 50 15.04 4.94 17.88
CA ILE A 50 15.15 6.40 17.97
C ILE A 50 16.60 6.80 18.28
N ILE A 51 17.23 6.14 19.26
CA ILE A 51 18.61 6.40 19.64
C ILE A 51 19.56 6.09 18.48
N PHE A 52 19.36 4.98 17.78
CA PHE A 52 20.12 4.61 16.59
C PHE A 52 20.00 5.67 15.50
N ALA A 53 18.79 6.15 15.20
CA ALA A 53 18.58 7.20 14.19
C ALA A 53 19.29 8.52 14.57
N LEU A 54 19.25 8.92 15.84
CA LEU A 54 19.97 10.10 16.33
C LEU A 54 21.49 9.92 16.21
N LEU A 55 22.02 8.74 16.58
CA LEU A 55 23.44 8.42 16.45
C LEU A 55 23.89 8.34 14.98
N MET A 56 23.02 7.86 14.08
CA MET A 56 23.25 7.89 12.63
C MET A 56 23.38 9.32 12.12
N LEU A 57 22.44 10.22 12.47
CA LEU A 57 22.51 11.63 12.11
C LEU A 57 23.76 12.31 12.68
N PHE A 58 24.13 11.95 13.90
CA PHE A 58 25.33 12.46 14.55
C PHE A 58 26.63 11.99 13.89
N SER A 59 26.72 10.71 13.52
CA SER A 59 27.84 10.15 12.77
C SER A 59 27.93 10.73 11.37
N LEU A 60 26.80 10.98 10.71
CA LEU A 60 26.73 11.69 9.44
C LEU A 60 27.30 13.10 9.59
N TYR A 61 26.84 13.85 10.60
CA TYR A 61 27.33 15.19 10.89
C TYR A 61 28.84 15.20 11.14
N GLN A 62 29.37 14.29 11.96
CA GLN A 62 30.82 14.19 12.21
C GLN A 62 31.63 13.91 10.94
N THR A 63 31.09 13.09 10.04
CA THR A 63 31.77 12.74 8.79
C THR A 63 31.92 13.97 7.88
N PHE A 64 30.94 14.88 7.87
CA PHE A 64 30.95 16.07 7.00
C PHE A 64 31.50 17.33 7.66
N ALA A 65 31.15 17.59 8.92
CA ALA A 65 31.52 18.81 9.65
C ALA A 65 32.86 18.68 10.40
N GLY A 66 33.39 17.46 10.54
CA GLY A 66 34.56 17.20 11.35
C GLY A 66 34.25 17.25 12.85
N THR A 67 35.30 17.36 13.66
CA THR A 67 35.22 17.18 15.11
C THR A 67 35.04 18.54 15.78
N PRO A 68 33.96 18.79 16.54
CA PRO A 68 33.85 20.01 17.32
C PRO A 68 34.99 20.08 18.36
N ASP A 69 35.48 21.28 18.65
CA ASP A 69 36.61 21.48 19.57
C ASP A 69 36.24 21.03 21.00
N MET A 70 37.04 20.13 21.57
CA MET A 70 36.64 19.18 22.63
C MET A 70 36.87 19.66 24.06
N ASN A 71 37.24 20.92 24.24
CA ASN A 71 37.76 21.37 25.53
C ASN A 71 36.71 21.36 26.67
N GLU A 72 35.42 21.22 26.36
CA GLU A 72 34.32 21.27 27.34
C GLU A 72 33.63 19.93 27.65
N LEU A 73 33.86 18.85 26.88
CA LEU A 73 33.09 17.59 27.00
C LEU A 73 33.96 16.34 27.20
N LYS A 74 34.64 16.25 28.35
CA LYS A 74 35.54 15.13 28.69
C LYS A 74 34.85 13.75 28.66
N ASP A 75 33.59 13.65 29.12
CA ASP A 75 32.91 12.35 29.22
C ASP A 75 32.39 11.83 27.86
N VAL A 76 32.07 12.75 26.94
CA VAL A 76 31.62 12.41 25.58
C VAL A 76 32.82 12.12 24.65
N SER A 77 34.01 12.63 25.01
CA SER A 77 35.22 12.51 24.20
C SER A 77 35.62 11.07 23.87
N PHE A 78 35.35 10.10 24.77
CA PHE A 78 35.64 8.68 24.52
C PHE A 78 34.82 8.14 23.34
N TRP A 79 33.50 8.34 23.38
CA TRP A 79 32.59 7.86 22.33
C TRP A 79 32.85 8.59 21.01
N LEU A 80 33.14 9.89 21.05
CA LEU A 80 33.47 10.65 19.85
C LEU A 80 34.78 10.18 19.21
N GLY A 81 35.83 9.99 20.03
CA GLY A 81 37.11 9.49 19.55
C GLY A 81 36.98 8.10 18.97
N ASN A 82 36.20 7.21 19.61
CA ASN A 82 35.94 5.87 19.10
C ASN A 82 35.19 5.90 17.76
N ASN A 83 34.17 6.77 17.63
CA ASN A 83 33.44 6.94 16.37
C ASN A 83 34.35 7.45 15.26
N GLN A 84 35.15 8.49 15.52
CA GLN A 84 36.06 9.04 14.53
C GLN A 84 37.11 8.03 14.09
N ASN A 85 37.70 7.30 15.03
CA ASN A 85 38.68 6.26 14.71
C ASN A 85 38.05 5.14 13.87
N THR A 86 36.84 4.70 14.23
CA THR A 86 36.10 3.66 13.51
C THR A 86 35.73 4.12 12.11
N GLN A 87 35.13 5.30 11.97
CA GLN A 87 34.77 5.87 10.67
C GLN A 87 36.03 6.08 9.82
N SER A 88 37.10 6.64 10.38
CA SER A 88 38.37 6.83 9.66
C SER A 88 38.96 5.50 9.21
N ALA A 89 38.92 4.45 10.04
CA ALA A 89 39.40 3.13 9.67
C ALA A 89 38.56 2.51 8.54
N LEU A 90 37.22 2.63 8.63
CA LEU A 90 36.28 2.14 7.62
C LEU A 90 36.47 2.87 6.28
N PHE A 91 36.53 4.21 6.29
CA PHE A 91 36.76 5.01 5.08
C PHE A 91 38.15 4.79 4.49
N LYS A 92 39.17 4.62 5.33
CA LYS A 92 40.51 4.26 4.86
C LYS A 92 40.50 2.88 4.19
N GLY A 93 39.82 1.89 4.78
CA GLY A 93 39.65 0.58 4.16
C GLY A 93 38.93 0.65 2.82
N LEU A 94 37.87 1.46 2.72
CA LEU A 94 37.16 1.71 1.46
C LEU A 94 38.06 2.40 0.42
N GLN A 95 38.86 3.38 0.84
CA GLN A 95 39.83 4.07 0.00
C GLN A 95 40.91 3.12 -0.50
N ASP A 96 41.47 2.28 0.39
CA ASP A 96 42.49 1.29 0.04
C ASP A 96 41.92 0.27 -0.96
N TRP A 97 40.69 -0.20 -0.74
CA TRP A 97 39.99 -1.05 -1.69
C TRP A 97 39.79 -0.36 -3.05
N TRP A 98 39.38 0.92 -3.06
CA TRP A 98 39.18 1.68 -4.28
C TRP A 98 40.48 1.86 -5.06
N ILE A 99 41.58 2.18 -4.38
CA ILE A 99 42.90 2.31 -5.00
C ILE A 99 43.35 0.96 -5.60
N GLN A 100 43.17 -0.13 -4.87
CA GLN A 100 43.60 -1.44 -5.34
C GLN A 100 42.76 -1.95 -6.52
N ASN A 101 41.45 -1.74 -6.52
CA ASN A 101 40.55 -2.34 -7.48
C ASN A 101 40.19 -1.43 -8.66
N ILE A 102 40.07 -0.12 -8.44
CA ILE A 102 39.58 0.81 -9.47
C ILE A 102 40.75 1.59 -10.06
N TYR A 103 41.63 2.14 -9.23
CA TYR A 103 42.77 2.92 -9.71
C TYR A 103 43.76 2.07 -10.53
N SER A 104 43.82 0.76 -10.32
CA SER A 104 44.60 -0.18 -11.15
C SER A 104 44.24 -0.14 -12.65
N TYR A 105 43.04 0.33 -13.00
CA TYR A 105 42.59 0.48 -14.40
C TYR A 105 42.87 1.86 -15.00
N HIS A 106 43.57 2.74 -14.29
CA HIS A 106 43.81 4.13 -14.70
C HIS A 106 44.31 4.23 -16.15
N GLY A 107 43.64 5.07 -16.96
CA GLY A 107 43.94 5.26 -18.38
C GLY A 107 43.16 4.36 -19.34
N SER A 108 42.36 3.42 -18.85
CA SER A 108 41.44 2.62 -19.67
C SER A 108 40.03 3.19 -19.71
N ILE A 109 39.24 2.83 -20.72
CA ILE A 109 37.79 3.15 -20.78
C ILE A 109 37.05 2.52 -19.59
N ALA A 110 37.49 1.34 -19.15
CA ALA A 110 36.93 0.66 -17.98
C ALA A 110 37.06 1.50 -16.70
N PHE A 111 38.14 2.28 -16.54
CA PHE A 111 38.29 3.18 -15.40
C PHE A 111 37.19 4.24 -15.33
N ILE A 112 36.79 4.81 -16.47
CA ILE A 112 35.72 5.82 -16.52
C ILE A 112 34.38 5.19 -16.11
N LEU A 113 34.09 3.98 -16.61
CA LEU A 113 32.89 3.24 -16.25
C LEU A 113 32.86 2.86 -14.76
N LEU A 114 33.99 2.36 -14.23
CA LEU A 114 34.12 2.03 -12.81
C LEU A 114 34.00 3.27 -11.93
N LEU A 115 34.56 4.41 -12.35
CA LEU A 115 34.43 5.67 -11.63
C LEU A 115 32.95 6.11 -11.57
N PHE A 116 32.23 6.05 -12.68
CA PHE A 116 30.80 6.34 -12.71
C PHE A 116 30.01 5.40 -11.79
N LEU A 117 30.29 4.10 -11.86
CA LEU A 117 29.69 3.10 -10.98
C LEU A 117 29.99 3.39 -9.50
N THR A 118 31.18 3.85 -9.16
CA THR A 118 31.53 4.15 -7.76
C THR A 118 30.83 5.39 -7.22
N ILE A 119 30.66 6.43 -8.04
CA ILE A 119 29.89 7.62 -7.66
C ILE A 119 28.43 7.24 -7.39
N ILE A 120 27.89 6.39 -8.27
CA ILE A 120 26.55 5.83 -8.18
C ILE A 120 26.36 5.02 -6.89
N MET A 121 27.25 4.06 -6.64
CA MET A 121 27.15 3.17 -5.48
C MET A 121 27.63 3.81 -4.18
N PHE A 122 28.15 5.04 -4.22
CA PHE A 122 28.67 5.72 -3.04
C PHE A 122 27.61 5.87 -1.95
N VAL A 123 26.41 6.32 -2.31
CA VAL A 123 25.32 6.56 -1.35
C VAL A 123 24.91 5.28 -0.59
N PRO A 124 24.55 4.17 -1.26
CA PRO A 124 24.15 2.96 -0.55
C PRO A 124 25.28 2.35 0.27
N VAL A 125 26.51 2.31 -0.28
CA VAL A 125 27.67 1.78 0.43
C VAL A 125 27.98 2.63 1.66
N ALA A 126 28.01 3.96 1.53
CA ALA A 126 28.25 4.85 2.66
C ALA A 126 27.16 4.72 3.74
N ALA A 127 25.88 4.56 3.37
CA ALA A 127 24.80 4.37 4.33
C ALA A 127 24.96 3.09 5.16
N VAL A 128 25.35 1.97 4.51
CA VAL A 128 25.62 0.70 5.19
C VAL A 128 26.85 0.80 6.08
N PHE A 129 27.94 1.39 5.59
CA PHE A 129 29.17 1.58 6.37
C PHE A 129 28.94 2.48 7.58
N LEU A 130 28.17 3.56 7.42
CA LEU A 130 27.80 4.45 8.52
C LEU A 130 26.96 3.71 9.56
N SER A 131 26.01 2.88 9.13
CA SER A 131 25.19 2.03 10.01
C SER A 131 26.06 1.07 10.83
N ILE A 132 26.96 0.34 10.17
CA ILE A 132 27.94 -0.54 10.84
C ILE A 132 28.82 0.25 11.81
N GLY A 133 29.29 1.41 11.37
CA GLY A 133 30.12 2.31 12.18
C GLY A 133 29.40 2.77 13.46
N VAL A 134 28.10 3.08 13.39
CA VAL A 134 27.29 3.41 14.57
C VAL A 134 27.21 2.25 15.55
N PHE A 135 26.98 1.03 15.06
CA PHE A 135 26.94 -0.16 15.92
C PHE A 135 28.27 -0.42 16.63
N ILE A 136 29.39 -0.31 15.92
CA ILE A 136 30.73 -0.52 16.51
C ILE A 136 31.04 0.59 17.52
N SER A 137 30.77 1.85 17.14
CA SER A 137 31.23 3.03 17.89
C SER A 137 30.43 3.27 19.16
N PHE A 138 29.13 3.00 19.13
CA PHE A 138 28.18 3.27 20.21
C PHE A 138 27.50 2.01 20.73
N SER A 139 28.15 0.85 20.57
CA SER A 139 27.64 -0.46 21.02
C SER A 139 27.11 -0.44 22.45
N SER A 140 27.81 0.20 23.40
CA SER A 140 27.34 0.25 24.78
C SER A 140 26.08 1.11 24.96
N ILE A 141 25.95 2.23 24.26
CA ILE A 141 24.76 3.09 24.32
C ILE A 141 23.56 2.33 23.77
N LEU A 142 23.74 1.65 22.63
CA LEU A 142 22.71 0.80 22.02
C LEU A 142 22.39 -0.41 22.90
N PHE A 143 23.36 -0.98 23.59
CA PHE A 143 23.10 -2.07 24.54
C PHE A 143 22.19 -1.61 25.70
N TYR A 144 22.47 -0.44 26.28
CA TYR A 144 21.61 0.12 27.33
C TYR A 144 20.20 0.47 26.81
N SER A 145 20.07 0.95 25.57
CA SER A 145 18.76 1.20 24.98
C SER A 145 17.96 -0.08 24.77
N VAL A 146 18.61 -1.17 24.37
CA VAL A 146 17.97 -2.49 24.22
C VAL A 146 17.48 -2.99 25.58
N ILE A 147 18.27 -2.81 26.65
CA ILE A 147 17.82 -3.16 28.01
C ILE A 147 16.58 -2.34 28.39
N ILE A 148 16.56 -1.04 28.08
CA ILE A 148 15.40 -0.18 28.34
C ILE A 148 14.17 -0.69 27.58
N ASP A 149 14.31 -1.01 26.29
CA ASP A 149 13.21 -1.59 25.50
C ASP A 149 12.70 -2.89 26.14
N VAL A 150 13.60 -3.82 26.50
CA VAL A 150 13.24 -5.08 27.16
C VAL A 150 12.50 -4.82 28.48
N CYS A 151 12.99 -3.90 29.32
CA CYS A 151 12.33 -3.52 30.56
C CYS A 151 10.94 -2.93 30.33
N LEU A 152 10.76 -2.09 29.29
CA LEU A 152 9.45 -1.54 28.92
C LEU A 152 8.50 -2.65 28.47
N TYR A 153 8.98 -3.59 27.64
CA TYR A 153 8.20 -4.74 27.20
C TYR A 153 7.79 -5.63 28.37
N LEU A 154 8.69 -5.93 29.29
CA LEU A 154 8.40 -6.70 30.51
C LEU A 154 7.40 -5.98 31.40
N LEU A 155 7.54 -4.66 31.58
CA LEU A 155 6.60 -3.87 32.36
C LEU A 155 5.20 -3.91 31.74
N ILE A 156 5.07 -3.70 30.43
CA ILE A 156 3.76 -3.75 29.76
C ILE A 156 3.19 -5.17 29.75
N ALA A 157 4.03 -6.20 29.62
CA ALA A 157 3.61 -7.59 29.69
C ALA A 157 2.97 -7.94 31.04
N LEU A 158 3.47 -7.36 32.15
CA LEU A 158 2.85 -7.52 33.48
C LEU A 158 1.42 -6.96 33.56
N PHE A 159 1.03 -6.02 32.68
CA PHE A 159 -0.27 -5.35 32.71
C PHE A 159 -1.30 -5.88 31.68
N LYS A 160 -1.07 -7.04 31.04
CA LYS A 160 -2.04 -7.90 30.28
C LYS A 160 -1.81 -8.11 28.78
N LYS A 161 -0.84 -7.45 28.11
CA LYS A 161 -0.61 -7.69 26.65
C LYS A 161 0.56 -8.63 26.42
N SER A 162 0.37 -9.68 25.63
CA SER A 162 1.47 -10.55 25.18
C SER A 162 2.52 -9.73 24.42
N LEU A 163 3.80 -10.13 24.53
CA LEU A 163 4.92 -9.44 23.87
C LEU A 163 4.69 -9.33 22.36
N ILE A 164 4.22 -10.43 21.77
CA ILE A 164 3.94 -10.57 20.35
C ILE A 164 2.83 -9.59 19.92
N ALA A 165 1.73 -9.51 20.68
CA ALA A 165 0.64 -8.57 20.38
C ALA A 165 1.10 -7.10 20.44
N GLN A 166 2.06 -6.77 21.30
CA GLN A 166 2.59 -5.40 21.37
C GLN A 166 3.44 -5.02 20.15
N VAL A 167 4.17 -5.98 19.58
CA VAL A 167 4.96 -5.77 18.36
C VAL A 167 4.05 -5.66 17.15
N PHE A 168 3.07 -6.57 17.03
CA PHE A 168 2.11 -6.55 15.92
C PHE A 168 1.20 -5.31 15.93
N ASP A 169 0.71 -4.87 17.11
CA ASP A 169 -0.08 -3.63 17.22
C ASP A 169 0.70 -2.40 16.71
N ARG A 170 2.00 -2.34 16.98
CA ARG A 170 2.87 -1.28 16.44
C ARG A 170 3.14 -1.46 14.96
N TYR A 171 3.38 -2.69 14.52
CA TYR A 171 3.59 -3.02 13.11
C TYR A 171 2.42 -2.53 12.26
N TYR A 172 1.18 -2.86 12.64
CA TYR A 172 -0.02 -2.41 11.92
C TYR A 172 -0.21 -0.89 11.95
N ARG A 173 0.29 -0.21 12.99
CA ARG A 173 0.25 1.26 13.06
C ARG A 173 1.31 1.92 12.17
N VAL A 174 2.49 1.33 12.06
CA VAL A 174 3.62 1.87 11.28
C VAL A 174 3.49 1.54 9.79
N PHE A 175 2.82 0.42 9.46
CA PHE A 175 2.54 -0.03 8.10
C PHE A 175 1.03 0.05 7.82
N PRO A 176 0.50 1.22 7.40
CA PRO A 176 -0.94 1.46 7.32
C PRO A 176 -1.66 0.50 6.37
N ASN A 177 -1.05 0.13 5.24
CA ASN A 177 -1.66 -0.79 4.27
C ASN A 177 -1.91 -2.18 4.90
N ARG A 178 -0.88 -2.75 5.54
CA ARG A 178 -0.99 -4.03 6.26
C ARG A 178 -1.92 -3.94 7.47
N GLY A 179 -1.96 -2.78 8.13
CA GLY A 179 -2.89 -2.54 9.22
C GLY A 179 -4.35 -2.58 8.77
N LYS A 180 -4.69 -1.88 7.68
CA LYS A 180 -6.05 -1.90 7.10
C LYS A 180 -6.51 -3.30 6.78
N GLU A 181 -5.71 -4.06 6.03
CA GLU A 181 -6.00 -5.47 5.70
C GLU A 181 -6.28 -6.32 6.94
N HIS A 182 -5.50 -6.13 8.01
CA HIS A 182 -5.70 -6.87 9.26
C HIS A 182 -7.01 -6.47 9.97
N TYR A 183 -7.34 -5.18 10.00
CA TYR A 183 -8.59 -4.69 10.61
C TYR A 183 -9.82 -5.10 9.81
N GLU A 184 -9.76 -5.05 8.49
CA GLU A 184 -10.82 -5.51 7.57
C GLU A 184 -11.08 -7.00 7.78
N LYS A 185 -10.04 -7.85 7.73
CA LYS A 185 -10.18 -9.30 8.00
C LYS A 185 -10.73 -9.58 9.41
N SER A 186 -10.30 -8.81 10.41
CA SER A 186 -10.81 -8.95 11.77
C SER A 186 -12.29 -8.57 11.87
N TYR A 187 -12.70 -7.53 11.15
CA TYR A 187 -14.08 -7.05 11.08
C TYR A 187 -14.97 -8.03 10.31
N GLU A 188 -14.53 -8.57 9.17
CA GLU A 188 -15.22 -9.63 8.43
C GLU A 188 -15.40 -10.89 9.28
N LYS A 189 -14.37 -11.31 10.01
CA LYS A 189 -14.46 -12.45 10.93
C LYS A 189 -15.46 -12.16 12.07
N TRP A 190 -15.47 -10.94 12.58
CA TRP A 190 -16.44 -10.51 13.59
C TRP A 190 -17.88 -10.52 13.04
N LEU A 191 -18.08 -9.98 11.83
CA LEU A 191 -19.35 -10.01 11.09
C LEU A 191 -19.86 -11.43 10.90
N ARG A 192 -19.01 -12.34 10.41
CA ARG A 192 -19.35 -13.75 10.19
C ARG A 192 -19.77 -14.44 11.49
N ASN A 193 -19.08 -14.16 12.59
CA ASN A 193 -19.40 -14.76 13.88
C ASN A 193 -20.67 -14.20 14.53
N HIS A 194 -21.08 -12.98 14.19
CA HIS A 194 -22.29 -12.34 14.73
C HIS A 194 -23.47 -12.36 13.73
N HIS A 195 -23.29 -12.98 12.56
CA HIS A 195 -24.31 -13.05 11.51
C HIS A 195 -25.64 -13.62 12.02
N GLU A 196 -25.60 -14.69 12.80
CA GLU A 196 -26.79 -15.29 13.41
C GLU A 196 -27.51 -14.37 14.42
N GLU A 197 -26.78 -13.50 15.11
CA GLU A 197 -27.35 -12.53 16.05
C GLU A 197 -28.10 -11.44 15.29
N PHE A 198 -27.52 -10.96 14.18
CA PHE A 198 -28.18 -10.02 13.28
C PHE A 198 -29.43 -10.62 12.63
N GLU A 199 -29.41 -11.90 12.22
CA GLU A 199 -30.61 -12.56 11.66
C GLU A 199 -31.75 -12.69 12.69
N ARG A 200 -31.41 -12.99 13.96
CA ARG A 200 -32.40 -13.08 15.03
C ARG A 200 -33.06 -11.73 15.33
N ASP A 201 -32.29 -10.66 15.43
CA ASP A 201 -32.84 -9.32 15.67
C ASP A 201 -33.73 -8.84 14.50
N ASN A 202 -33.34 -9.14 13.26
CA ASN A 202 -34.15 -8.80 12.09
C ASN A 202 -35.48 -9.58 12.03
N LYS A 203 -35.47 -10.87 12.42
CA LYS A 203 -36.69 -11.68 12.53
C LYS A 203 -37.63 -11.22 13.65
N VAL A 204 -37.11 -10.61 14.72
CA VAL A 204 -37.93 -10.09 15.83
C VAL A 204 -38.60 -8.77 15.45
N ALA A 205 -37.93 -7.90 14.67
CA ALA A 205 -38.51 -6.65 14.19
C ALA A 205 -39.71 -6.86 13.25
N HIS A 206 -39.75 -7.95 12.48
CA HIS A 206 -40.89 -8.30 11.63
C HIS A 206 -42.05 -9.00 12.36
N ARG A 207 -41.91 -9.32 13.66
CA ARG A 207 -42.95 -9.99 14.46
C ARG A 207 -43.72 -9.07 15.40
N SER A 208 -43.51 -7.75 15.36
CA SER A 208 -44.15 -6.81 16.30
C SER A 208 -45.30 -5.97 15.72
N ASP A 209 -45.65 -6.12 14.45
CA ASP A 209 -46.88 -5.54 13.89
C ASP A 209 -47.92 -6.64 13.62
N ASP A 210 -48.38 -7.29 14.69
CA ASP A 210 -49.68 -7.98 14.68
C ASP A 210 -50.79 -6.92 14.65
N ASP A 211 -51.24 -6.59 13.43
CA ASP A 211 -52.53 -5.95 13.17
C ASP A 211 -53.63 -7.02 13.34
N PRO A 212 -54.59 -6.89 14.28
CA PRO A 212 -55.56 -7.94 14.60
C PRO A 212 -56.78 -7.96 13.67
N TYR A 213 -56.61 -7.57 12.41
CA TYR A 213 -57.69 -7.60 11.41
C TYR A 213 -57.15 -8.18 10.11
N TYR A 214 -57.23 -9.50 9.93
CA TYR A 214 -57.90 -10.15 8.79
C TYR A 214 -58.03 -11.63 9.13
N GLU A 215 -59.29 -12.05 9.26
CA GLU A 215 -59.71 -13.45 9.34
C GLU A 215 -59.38 -14.16 8.03
N GLU A 216 -59.01 -15.44 8.17
CA GLU A 216 -59.24 -16.58 7.28
C GLU A 216 -59.32 -16.30 5.77
N ASP A 217 -58.35 -16.84 5.02
CA ASP A 217 -58.68 -17.76 3.93
C ASP A 217 -57.48 -18.68 3.64
N ASP A 218 -57.81 -19.97 3.58
CA ASP A 218 -56.95 -21.10 3.24
C ASP A 218 -56.26 -20.91 1.89
N ASP A 219 -54.96 -21.22 1.82
CA ASP A 219 -54.43 -22.02 0.71
C ASP A 219 -53.09 -22.68 1.10
N GLU A 220 -53.12 -24.01 1.06
CA GLU A 220 -51.98 -24.91 1.21
C GLU A 220 -50.90 -24.61 0.16
N SER A 221 -49.67 -24.42 0.61
CA SER A 221 -48.49 -24.56 -0.23
C SER A 221 -47.32 -25.03 0.62
N ASP A 222 -47.25 -26.35 0.80
CA ASP A 222 -46.06 -27.08 1.27
C ASP A 222 -44.84 -26.67 0.44
N TYR A 223 -43.94 -25.91 1.04
CA TYR A 223 -42.53 -25.91 0.64
C TYR A 223 -41.72 -26.38 1.85
N GLU A 224 -41.57 -27.68 1.89
CA GLU A 224 -40.62 -28.44 2.69
C GLU A 224 -39.21 -27.92 2.35
N TYR A 225 -38.67 -27.03 3.19
CA TYR A 225 -37.25 -26.72 3.13
C TYR A 225 -36.51 -27.95 3.62
N GLU A 226 -35.91 -28.68 2.69
CA GLU A 226 -34.95 -29.74 2.98
C GLU A 226 -33.84 -29.16 3.87
N ASP A 227 -33.86 -29.60 5.12
CA ASP A 227 -32.82 -29.43 6.12
C ASP A 227 -31.59 -30.19 5.59
N TYR A 228 -30.69 -29.47 4.91
CA TYR A 228 -29.36 -29.99 4.68
C TYR A 228 -28.60 -29.90 6.00
N GLU A 229 -28.82 -30.92 6.84
CA GLU A 229 -27.89 -31.36 7.86
C GLU A 229 -26.52 -31.52 7.19
N ASN A 230 -25.67 -30.49 7.28
CA ASN A 230 -24.25 -30.69 7.16
C ASN A 230 -23.72 -31.01 8.55
N GLU A 231 -24.00 -32.25 8.99
CA GLU A 231 -23.17 -32.95 9.97
C GLU A 231 -21.77 -33.08 9.38
N ASP A 232 -20.93 -32.07 9.61
CA ASP A 232 -19.49 -32.28 9.75
C ASP A 232 -19.02 -31.48 10.96
N THR A 233 -19.36 -32.05 12.11
CA THR A 233 -18.64 -31.84 13.36
C THR A 233 -17.19 -32.24 13.13
N PHE A 234 -16.35 -31.27 12.80
CA PHE A 234 -14.92 -31.35 13.06
C PHE A 234 -14.61 -30.48 14.28
N GLU A 235 -14.74 -31.13 15.44
CA GLU A 235 -14.15 -30.70 16.70
C GLU A 235 -12.61 -30.69 16.53
N TYR A 236 -12.06 -29.56 16.08
CA TYR A 236 -10.62 -29.32 16.23
C TYR A 236 -10.37 -28.85 17.66
N THR A 237 -9.94 -29.82 18.45
CA THR A 237 -9.30 -29.67 19.75
C THR A 237 -8.18 -28.64 19.64
N GLU A 238 -8.15 -27.70 20.58
CA GLU A 238 -6.95 -26.91 20.89
C GLU A 238 -5.85 -27.90 21.26
N ASP A 239 -4.87 -28.10 20.38
CA ASP A 239 -3.58 -28.64 20.77
C ASP A 239 -2.46 -27.84 20.09
N GLU A 240 -1.52 -27.44 20.92
CA GLU A 240 -0.29 -26.76 20.62
C GLU A 240 0.60 -27.57 19.65
N ASP A 241 1.43 -26.84 18.91
CA ASP A 241 2.64 -27.30 18.22
C ASP A 241 2.51 -28.25 17.03
N SER A 242 2.56 -27.70 15.81
CA SER A 242 3.33 -28.37 14.74
C SER A 242 3.92 -27.39 13.72
N VAL A 243 5.19 -27.65 13.46
CA VAL A 243 6.18 -26.91 12.69
C VAL A 243 5.95 -27.09 11.18
N ASP A 244 6.05 -25.97 10.44
CA ASP A 244 6.68 -25.80 9.12
C ASP A 244 6.17 -26.60 7.91
N TYR A 245 5.73 -25.88 6.87
CA TYR A 245 6.28 -26.05 5.52
C TYR A 245 6.40 -24.69 4.83
N GLU A 246 7.65 -24.30 4.61
CA GLU A 246 8.07 -23.35 3.59
C GLU A 246 7.38 -23.62 2.23
N ASP A 247 6.74 -22.60 1.68
CA ASP A 247 6.52 -22.48 0.24
C ASP A 247 7.18 -21.19 -0.25
N TRP A 248 8.45 -21.34 -0.62
CA TRP A 248 9.17 -20.40 -1.47
C TRP A 248 8.95 -20.86 -2.91
N ASN A 249 8.12 -20.12 -3.64
CA ASN A 249 8.21 -19.90 -5.09
C ASN A 249 7.79 -18.44 -5.28
N ASP A 250 8.73 -17.50 -5.46
CA ASP A 250 9.38 -17.20 -6.74
C ASP A 250 8.33 -16.83 -7.79
N ASP A 251 7.98 -15.55 -7.82
CA ASP A 251 7.49 -14.89 -9.03
C ASP A 251 8.12 -13.50 -9.09
N GLU A 252 8.82 -13.32 -10.20
CA GLU A 252 9.52 -12.11 -10.62
C GLU A 252 8.51 -10.95 -10.70
N ASP A 253 8.78 -9.87 -9.95
CA ASP A 253 8.05 -8.61 -10.09
C ASP A 253 8.38 -7.99 -11.47
N ASP A 254 7.55 -8.31 -12.46
CA ASP A 254 7.34 -7.53 -13.67
C ASP A 254 6.67 -6.20 -13.27
N ASP A 255 7.50 -5.20 -12.99
CA ASP A 255 7.12 -3.79 -12.94
C ASP A 255 6.73 -3.34 -14.37
N ASP A 256 5.50 -3.56 -14.79
CA ASP A 256 4.81 -2.73 -15.80
C ASP A 256 3.31 -3.11 -15.87
N LEU A 257 2.47 -2.49 -15.01
CA LEU A 257 1.09 -2.19 -15.38
C LEU A 257 0.51 -1.05 -14.53
N GLU A 258 0.36 0.08 -15.23
CA GLU A 258 -0.41 1.25 -14.86
C GLU A 258 -1.87 0.91 -14.58
N CYS A 259 -2.45 1.62 -13.62
CA CYS A 259 -3.89 1.88 -13.44
C CYS A 259 -4.84 0.67 -13.42
N TYR A 260 -5.03 0.12 -12.22
CA TYR A 260 -6.32 -0.49 -11.86
C TYR A 260 -7.36 0.64 -11.73
N GLU A 261 -8.19 0.81 -12.76
CA GLU A 261 -9.56 1.28 -12.56
C GLU A 261 -10.31 0.13 -11.88
N GLU A 262 -10.97 0.42 -10.77
CA GLU A 262 -11.86 -0.49 -10.05
C GLU A 262 -13.03 -0.88 -10.98
N ASP A 263 -12.96 -2.08 -11.55
CA ASP A 263 -14.15 -2.79 -12.03
C ASP A 263 -14.89 -3.34 -10.80
N ASP A 264 -15.68 -2.46 -10.16
CA ASP A 264 -16.79 -2.88 -9.30
C ASP A 264 -17.90 -3.43 -10.21
N ASP A 265 -17.84 -4.74 -10.47
CA ASP A 265 -18.95 -5.55 -10.97
C ASP A 265 -20.01 -5.69 -9.85
N ASP A 266 -20.70 -4.58 -9.53
CA ASP A 266 -21.98 -4.63 -8.84
C ASP A 266 -23.08 -4.89 -9.88
N GLU A 267 -23.38 -6.18 -10.08
CA GLU A 267 -24.52 -6.69 -10.84
C GLU A 267 -25.82 -6.30 -10.10
N PHE A 268 -26.27 -5.06 -10.27
CA PHE A 268 -27.60 -4.62 -9.81
C PHE A 268 -28.68 -5.26 -10.69
N TYR A 269 -29.36 -6.27 -10.15
CA TYR A 269 -30.65 -6.75 -10.64
C TYR A 269 -31.67 -5.60 -10.52
N TYR A 270 -32.08 -5.03 -11.65
CA TYR A 270 -33.28 -4.19 -11.69
C TYR A 270 -34.49 -5.11 -11.71
N GLU A 271 -35.28 -5.05 -10.64
CA GLU A 271 -36.61 -5.62 -10.56
C GLU A 271 -37.51 -4.84 -11.54
N ASP A 272 -37.97 -5.51 -12.60
CA ASP A 272 -38.89 -4.97 -13.60
C ASP A 272 -40.18 -4.52 -12.89
N SER A 273 -40.31 -3.22 -12.64
CA SER A 273 -41.59 -2.59 -12.32
C SER A 273 -42.20 -2.14 -13.63
N ASP A 274 -43.08 -2.98 -14.18
CA ASP A 274 -43.99 -2.66 -15.27
C ASP A 274 -44.96 -1.55 -14.84
N ASP A 275 -44.51 -0.30 -14.86
CA ASP A 275 -45.40 0.85 -14.81
C ASP A 275 -45.76 1.28 -16.24
N GLU A 276 -46.92 0.79 -16.67
CA GLU A 276 -47.64 1.15 -17.88
C GLU A 276 -47.94 2.66 -17.92
N TYR A 277 -47.12 3.45 -18.62
CA TYR A 277 -47.42 4.85 -18.93
C TYR A 277 -47.88 5.04 -20.38
N ASP A 278 -49.16 5.38 -20.44
CA ASP A 278 -50.04 5.75 -21.54
C ASP A 278 -49.41 6.61 -22.65
N ASP A 279 -49.68 6.19 -23.89
CA ASP A 279 -49.30 6.86 -25.14
C ASP A 279 -50.09 8.17 -25.29
N THR A 280 -49.44 9.31 -25.05
CA THR A 280 -49.98 10.60 -25.49
C THR A 280 -48.96 11.41 -26.30
N SER A 281 -49.02 11.24 -27.61
CA SER A 281 -48.35 12.08 -28.60
C SER A 281 -48.76 13.56 -28.49
N ILE A 282 -47.84 14.46 -28.08
CA ILE A 282 -47.98 15.93 -28.18
C ILE A 282 -46.64 16.54 -28.67
N PRO A 283 -46.65 17.55 -29.57
CA PRO A 283 -45.62 17.71 -30.59
C PRO A 283 -44.41 18.56 -30.17
N VAL A 284 -43.31 18.26 -30.86
CA VAL A 284 -42.00 18.92 -30.88
C VAL A 284 -42.08 20.44 -30.72
N LYS A 285 -41.50 20.94 -29.63
CA LYS A 285 -41.04 22.33 -29.52
C LYS A 285 -39.52 22.33 -29.45
N SER A 286 -38.91 22.70 -30.55
CA SER A 286 -37.47 22.87 -30.72
C SER A 286 -36.94 23.98 -29.81
N SER A 287 -36.41 23.60 -28.65
CA SER A 287 -35.52 24.43 -27.84
C SER A 287 -34.23 23.66 -27.65
N SER A 288 -33.31 23.79 -28.62
CA SER A 288 -31.88 23.44 -28.51
C SER A 288 -31.57 22.30 -27.53
N SER A 289 -32.11 21.10 -27.79
CA SER A 289 -31.81 19.92 -26.98
C SER A 289 -30.34 19.60 -27.20
N PHE A 290 -29.55 19.80 -26.15
CA PHE A 290 -28.14 19.49 -26.14
C PHE A 290 -28.04 17.95 -26.23
N ASP A 291 -27.37 17.45 -27.27
CA ASP A 291 -27.15 16.01 -27.42
C ASP A 291 -26.06 15.59 -26.43
N PHE A 292 -26.50 15.03 -25.29
CA PHE A 292 -25.62 14.60 -24.22
C PHE A 292 -24.70 13.46 -24.65
N PHE A 293 -25.04 12.73 -25.73
CA PHE A 293 -24.29 11.56 -26.22
C PHE A 293 -23.56 11.82 -27.54
N ALA A 294 -23.50 13.08 -27.97
CA ALA A 294 -22.68 13.48 -29.11
C ALA A 294 -21.21 13.03 -28.89
N GLY A 295 -20.65 12.32 -29.88
CA GLY A 295 -19.27 11.82 -29.88
C GLY A 295 -19.07 10.41 -29.30
N CYS A 296 -20.12 9.76 -28.80
CA CYS A 296 -20.04 8.34 -28.41
C CYS A 296 -20.13 7.44 -29.65
N ASN A 297 -19.09 6.64 -29.89
CA ASN A 297 -18.97 5.81 -31.12
C ASN A 297 -19.16 4.31 -30.86
N SER A 298 -19.33 3.91 -29.60
CA SER A 298 -19.52 2.51 -29.19
C SER A 298 -20.54 2.41 -28.05
N ARG A 299 -21.15 1.23 -27.88
CA ARG A 299 -22.09 0.96 -26.78
C ARG A 299 -21.47 1.22 -25.40
N GLU A 300 -20.26 0.73 -25.18
CA GLU A 300 -19.50 0.96 -23.94
C GLU A 300 -19.27 2.45 -23.66
N SER A 301 -18.99 3.24 -24.70
CA SER A 301 -18.78 4.69 -24.54
C SER A 301 -20.05 5.46 -24.16
N ILE A 302 -21.23 4.93 -24.52
CA ILE A 302 -22.53 5.49 -24.12
C ILE A 302 -22.80 5.14 -22.66
N ASP A 303 -22.58 3.88 -22.27
CA ASP A 303 -22.81 3.40 -20.90
C ASP A 303 -21.90 4.14 -19.89
N LYS A 304 -20.61 4.31 -20.22
CA LYS A 304 -19.68 5.09 -19.39
C LYS A 304 -20.11 6.55 -19.26
N LYS A 305 -20.53 7.19 -20.36
CA LYS A 305 -20.97 8.58 -20.35
C LYS A 305 -22.29 8.75 -19.59
N TYR A 306 -23.21 7.80 -19.72
CA TYR A 306 -24.46 7.77 -18.97
C TYR A 306 -24.21 7.70 -17.46
N LYS A 307 -23.39 6.76 -16.99
CA LYS A 307 -23.02 6.65 -15.56
C LYS A 307 -22.41 7.96 -15.04
N SER A 308 -21.55 8.62 -15.82
CA SER A 308 -20.95 9.91 -15.44
C SER A 308 -21.98 11.05 -15.34
N LEU A 309 -22.97 11.07 -16.25
CA LEU A 309 -24.02 12.09 -16.27
C LEU A 309 -25.02 11.88 -15.13
N VAL A 310 -25.43 10.63 -14.86
CA VAL A 310 -26.31 10.31 -13.72
C VAL A 310 -25.65 10.68 -12.40
N LYS A 311 -24.35 10.36 -12.25
CA LYS A 311 -23.60 10.73 -11.04
C LYS A 311 -23.47 12.24 -10.87
N LEU A 312 -23.46 13.04 -11.95
CA LEU A 312 -23.37 14.50 -11.87
C LEU A 312 -24.72 15.13 -11.54
N TYR A 313 -25.80 14.70 -12.21
CA TYR A 313 -27.14 15.28 -12.12
C TYR A 313 -28.05 14.63 -11.08
N HIS A 314 -27.53 13.73 -10.22
CA HIS A 314 -28.29 13.10 -9.15
C HIS A 314 -28.85 14.16 -8.18
N PRO A 315 -30.12 14.04 -7.73
CA PRO A 315 -30.75 15.02 -6.84
C PRO A 315 -30.05 15.18 -5.48
N ASP A 316 -29.26 14.19 -5.04
CA ASP A 316 -28.45 14.28 -3.81
C ASP A 316 -27.17 15.11 -3.96
N ASN A 317 -26.82 15.52 -5.19
CA ASN A 317 -25.69 16.42 -5.41
C ASN A 317 -26.10 17.88 -5.31
N MET A 318 -25.16 18.74 -4.91
CA MET A 318 -25.40 20.17 -4.69
C MET A 318 -25.97 20.94 -5.90
N ASP A 319 -25.74 20.44 -7.12
CA ASP A 319 -26.25 21.01 -8.39
C ASP A 319 -27.15 20.02 -9.17
N GLY A 320 -27.80 19.08 -8.47
CA GLY A 320 -28.68 18.08 -9.08
C GLY A 320 -29.88 18.70 -9.81
N ASP A 321 -30.14 18.28 -11.05
CA ASP A 321 -31.28 18.72 -11.86
C ASP A 321 -32.05 17.49 -12.35
N THR A 322 -33.21 17.25 -11.73
CA THR A 322 -34.07 16.11 -12.05
C THR A 322 -34.71 16.20 -13.43
N ALA A 323 -34.88 17.41 -13.97
CA ALA A 323 -35.40 17.60 -15.33
C ALA A 323 -34.35 17.24 -16.39
N ALA A 324 -33.09 17.63 -16.15
CA ALA A 324 -31.97 17.24 -17.01
C ALA A 324 -31.73 15.72 -16.96
N LEU A 325 -31.84 15.10 -15.78
CA LEU A 325 -31.69 13.65 -15.61
C LEU A 325 -32.74 12.86 -16.41
N GLN A 326 -33.98 13.34 -16.43
CA GLN A 326 -35.03 12.74 -17.28
C GLN A 326 -34.70 12.83 -18.76
N GLU A 327 -34.18 13.98 -19.24
CA GLU A 327 -33.76 14.13 -20.64
C GLU A 327 -32.57 13.22 -20.98
N ILE A 328 -31.63 13.03 -20.05
CA ILE A 328 -30.48 12.12 -20.20
C ILE A 328 -30.95 10.67 -20.34
N ASN A 329 -31.91 10.21 -19.53
CA ASN A 329 -32.45 8.85 -19.61
C ASN A 329 -33.14 8.59 -20.96
N VAL A 330 -33.96 9.54 -21.43
CA VAL A 330 -34.63 9.44 -22.73
C VAL A 330 -33.61 9.41 -23.89
N GLN A 331 -32.57 10.25 -23.84
CA GLN A 331 -31.52 10.24 -24.86
C GLN A 331 -30.64 8.98 -24.80
N TYR A 332 -30.39 8.45 -23.60
CA TYR A 332 -29.65 7.19 -23.40
C TYR A 332 -30.37 6.02 -24.05
N ASP A 333 -31.68 5.87 -23.84
CA ASP A 333 -32.47 4.81 -24.47
C ASP A 333 -32.48 4.93 -25.99
N GLN A 334 -32.62 6.16 -26.51
CA GLN A 334 -32.52 6.41 -27.94
C GLN A 334 -31.13 6.09 -28.50
N ALA A 335 -30.06 6.41 -27.77
CA ALA A 335 -28.69 6.16 -28.18
C ALA A 335 -28.36 4.65 -28.11
N LYS A 336 -28.80 3.95 -27.05
CA LYS A 336 -28.63 2.51 -26.88
C LYS A 336 -29.30 1.72 -28.00
N ARG A 337 -30.49 2.15 -28.45
CA ARG A 337 -31.19 1.59 -29.62
C ARG A 337 -30.44 1.79 -30.95
N ARG A 338 -29.52 2.75 -31.07
CA ARG A 338 -28.70 2.93 -32.29
C ARG A 338 -27.55 1.90 -32.40
N PHE A 339 -27.16 1.29 -31.28
CA PHE A 339 -26.05 0.34 -31.19
C PHE A 339 -26.51 -1.06 -30.72
N ALA A 340 -27.82 -1.29 -30.67
CA ALA A 340 -28.45 -2.61 -30.57
C ALA A 340 -28.77 -3.11 -31.98
#